data_AF-A0A6M2F8B8-F1
#
_entry.id   AF-A0A6M2F8B8-F1
#
_cell.length_a   1.000
_cell.length_b   1.000
_cell.length_c   1.000
_cell.angle_alpha   90.00
_cell.angle_beta   90.00
_cell.angle_gamma   90.00
#
_symmetry.space_group_name_H-M   'P 1'
#
loop_
_entity.id
_entity.type
_entity.pdbx_description
1 polymer ?
#
loop_
_entity_poly.entity_id
_entity_poly.type
_entity_poly.pdbx_seq_one_letter_code
_entity_poly.pdbx_strand_id
1 'polypeptide(L)'
;MDTELDRISSLPGHVLDQILSVLPIRDAVRTSALSRKWRYKWSQIPHLVFDTQCASITSQDQTIVKNELINIINNVLLLHNGPIYKFKLSHRDLLGVSDIDRWILHLSRGSTKELVLEIWKGQRYKLPSCLFSFENLTHLELFNCLLKPPSAFKGFRNLKSLDLQHVTLAQEVFENLISSCALLERLTLMNFDGFTHLKINAPNLQFFDIGGIFDDVSFENTSLLTLVSIGLYANVRNVSHGSSSKFLRFFVNLPHIRRLEIQSYFIKYLALSKVPSRLPKPCMDLNYISIRINFNDFEENSAALCILKSCPNLQEIEMLARPEEQADEEPQTGFWGDDQWKCLFGQLRLVKMVGISGIRSELDCIKFLLSNSPVLEQMTVKPASIEGAWELVKELLRFRRASIQAEVIYLEP
;
A
#
# COMPACT_ATOMS: atom_id res chain seq x y z
N MET A 1 44.41 -15.48 36.75
CA MET A 1 43.80 -14.80 35.59
C MET A 1 42.49 -15.51 35.36
N ASP A 2 41.41 -14.99 35.92
CA ASP A 2 40.07 -15.50 35.67
C ASP A 2 39.77 -15.27 34.20
N THR A 3 39.69 -16.36 33.44
CA THR A 3 39.09 -16.33 32.10
C THR A 3 37.62 -16.00 32.30
N GLU A 4 37.22 -14.75 32.07
CA GLU A 4 35.81 -14.40 31.94
C GLU A 4 35.17 -15.42 30.98
N LEU A 5 34.26 -16.23 31.51
CA LEU A 5 33.55 -17.23 30.74
C LEU A 5 32.85 -16.51 29.58
N ASP A 6 33.13 -16.92 28.36
CA ASP A 6 32.44 -16.40 27.17
C ASP A 6 30.96 -16.83 27.21
N ARG A 7 30.16 -16.01 27.89
CA ARG A 7 28.74 -16.27 28.18
C ARG A 7 27.93 -16.34 26.89
N ILE A 8 28.28 -15.56 25.87
CA ILE A 8 27.53 -15.53 24.61
C ILE A 8 27.83 -16.80 23.82
N SER A 9 29.08 -17.22 23.68
CA SER A 9 29.41 -18.49 23.01
C SER A 9 28.90 -19.73 23.74
N SER A 10 28.48 -19.61 25.00
CA SER A 10 27.88 -20.70 25.79
C SER A 10 26.37 -20.86 25.57
N LEU A 11 25.71 -19.92 24.87
CA LEU A 11 24.28 -20.00 24.60
C LEU A 11 23.94 -21.17 23.66
N PRO A 12 22.73 -21.76 23.78
CA PRO A 12 22.26 -22.77 22.85
C PRO A 12 22.24 -22.29 21.40
N GLY A 13 22.49 -23.19 20.44
CA GLY A 13 22.56 -22.85 19.02
C GLY A 13 21.36 -22.06 18.51
N HIS A 14 20.14 -22.49 18.85
CA HIS A 14 18.91 -21.81 18.43
C HIS A 14 18.81 -20.35 18.94
N VAL A 15 19.38 -20.05 20.12
CA VAL A 15 19.40 -18.68 20.67
C VAL A 15 20.41 -17.84 19.89
N LEU A 16 21.58 -18.39 19.57
CA LEU A 16 22.57 -17.72 18.74
C LEU A 16 22.03 -17.43 17.33
N ASP A 17 21.31 -18.39 16.74
CA ASP A 17 20.69 -18.23 15.43
C ASP A 17 19.62 -17.13 15.46
N GLN A 18 18.81 -17.06 16.53
CA GLN A 18 17.85 -15.96 16.74
C GLN A 18 18.55 -14.60 16.88
N ILE A 19 19.61 -14.50 17.70
CA ILE A 19 20.39 -13.27 17.85
C ILE A 19 20.95 -12.83 16.49
N LEU A 20 21.57 -13.75 15.75
CA LEU A 20 22.14 -13.44 14.45
C LEU A 20 21.07 -13.07 13.41
N SER A 21 19.88 -13.65 13.48
CA SER A 21 18.78 -13.39 12.53
C SER A 21 18.19 -11.98 12.62
N VAL A 22 18.39 -11.29 13.74
CA VAL A 22 17.93 -9.91 13.93
C VAL A 22 19.04 -8.86 13.68
N LEU A 23 20.28 -9.30 13.45
CA LEU A 23 21.38 -8.40 13.12
C LEU A 23 21.37 -8.06 11.62
N PRO A 24 21.74 -6.82 11.24
CA PRO A 24 22.08 -6.51 9.85
C PRO A 24 23.15 -7.48 9.33
N ILE A 25 23.07 -7.89 8.06
CA ILE A 25 23.94 -8.93 7.49
C ILE A 25 25.43 -8.62 7.70
N ARG A 26 25.81 -7.34 7.62
CA ARG A 26 27.16 -6.89 7.87
C ARG A 26 27.62 -7.21 9.29
N ASP A 27 26.79 -6.90 10.28
CA ASP A 27 27.14 -7.07 11.68
C ASP A 27 27.09 -8.56 12.07
N ALA A 28 26.15 -9.33 11.49
CA ALA A 28 26.16 -10.78 11.59
C ALA A 28 27.47 -11.38 11.06
N VAL A 29 27.94 -10.97 9.87
CA VAL A 29 29.23 -11.41 9.32
C VAL A 29 30.40 -10.96 10.21
N ARG A 30 30.38 -9.74 10.79
CA ARG A 30 31.44 -9.25 11.70
C ARG A 30 31.61 -10.11 12.95
N THR A 31 30.56 -10.80 13.41
CA THR A 31 30.69 -11.75 14.53
C THR A 31 31.73 -12.85 14.25
N SER A 32 32.02 -13.14 12.97
CA SER A 32 33.04 -14.12 12.57
C SER A 32 34.45 -13.80 13.09
N ALA A 33 34.72 -12.53 13.42
CA ALA A 33 35.98 -12.08 14.00
C ALA A 33 36.09 -12.29 15.51
N LEU A 34 34.98 -12.57 16.21
CA LEU A 34 34.96 -12.70 17.68
C LEU A 34 35.73 -13.93 18.17
N SER A 35 35.54 -15.09 17.53
CA SER A 35 36.29 -16.30 17.86
C SER A 35 36.19 -17.36 16.75
N ARG A 36 36.99 -18.43 16.86
CA ARG A 36 36.91 -19.58 15.93
C ARG A 36 35.52 -20.23 15.93
N LYS A 37 34.77 -20.16 17.03
CA LYS A 37 33.41 -20.72 17.15
C LYS A 37 32.38 -19.89 16.38
N TRP A 38 32.59 -18.57 16.26
CA TRP A 38 31.67 -17.65 15.57
C TRP A 38 31.92 -17.55 14.06
N ARG A 39 33.11 -17.95 13.60
CA ARG A 39 33.59 -17.76 12.22
C ARG A 39 32.55 -18.05 11.12
N TYR A 40 31.79 -19.13 11.29
CA TYR A 40 30.79 -19.59 10.30
C TYR A 40 29.36 -19.64 10.84
N LYS A 41 29.08 -19.03 12.00
CA LYS A 41 27.70 -19.05 12.54
C LYS A 41 26.73 -18.28 11.67
N TRP A 42 27.18 -17.17 11.09
CA TRP A 42 26.36 -16.35 10.20
C TRP A 42 26.00 -17.06 8.88
N SER A 43 26.78 -18.06 8.43
CA SER A 43 26.57 -18.71 7.12
C SER A 43 25.35 -19.63 7.08
N GLN A 44 24.65 -19.79 8.22
CA GLN A 44 23.43 -20.56 8.37
C GLN A 44 22.17 -19.68 8.55
N ILE A 45 22.32 -18.35 8.58
CA ILE A 45 21.18 -17.43 8.79
C ILE A 45 20.22 -17.51 7.60
N PRO A 46 18.92 -17.81 7.81
CA PRO A 46 18.01 -18.07 6.71
C PRO A 46 17.51 -16.81 5.97
N HIS A 47 17.72 -15.63 6.56
CA HIS A 47 17.25 -14.36 6.03
C HIS A 47 18.44 -13.49 5.63
N LEU A 48 18.64 -13.33 4.33
CA LEU A 48 19.69 -12.47 3.79
C LEU A 48 19.07 -11.15 3.35
N VAL A 49 19.37 -10.08 4.09
CA VAL A 49 18.87 -8.73 3.84
C VAL A 49 20.04 -7.82 3.48
N PHE A 50 20.06 -7.37 2.23
CA PHE A 50 21.02 -6.44 1.68
C PHE A 50 20.32 -5.09 1.47
N ASP A 51 20.26 -4.31 2.56
CA ASP A 51 19.72 -2.97 2.57
C ASP A 51 20.83 -1.90 2.70
N THR A 52 20.47 -0.64 2.93
CA THR A 52 21.44 0.45 3.11
C THR A 52 22.41 0.25 4.29
N GLN A 53 22.17 -0.72 5.19
CA GLN A 53 23.04 -1.05 6.31
C GLN A 53 24.09 -2.12 5.95
N CYS A 54 23.93 -2.84 4.83
CA CYS A 54 24.84 -3.91 4.45
C CYS A 54 26.25 -3.41 4.10
N ALA A 55 26.40 -2.14 3.75
CA ALA A 55 27.67 -1.51 3.43
C ALA A 55 27.72 -0.06 3.92
N SER A 56 28.75 0.32 4.69
CA SER A 56 29.02 1.73 5.00
C SER A 56 29.94 2.30 3.94
N ILE A 57 29.37 2.67 2.80
CA ILE A 57 30.15 3.19 1.68
C ILE A 57 30.15 4.72 1.75
N THR A 58 31.30 5.31 2.05
CA THR A 58 31.50 6.76 2.15
C THR A 58 32.01 7.40 0.86
N SER A 59 31.89 6.71 -0.28
CA SER A 59 32.34 7.21 -1.58
C SER A 59 31.23 7.97 -2.30
N GLN A 60 31.60 9.07 -2.97
CA GLN A 60 30.72 9.78 -3.91
C GLN A 60 30.71 9.13 -5.31
N ASP A 61 31.68 8.24 -5.60
CA ASP A 61 31.75 7.52 -6.87
C ASP A 61 30.79 6.32 -6.86
N GLN A 62 29.75 6.41 -7.69
CA GLN A 62 28.73 5.37 -7.84
C GLN A 62 29.29 4.03 -8.33
N THR A 63 30.37 4.04 -9.11
CA THR A 63 31.00 2.81 -9.62
C THR A 63 31.67 2.03 -8.50
N ILE A 64 32.35 2.74 -7.59
CA ILE A 64 32.98 2.14 -6.40
C ILE A 64 31.90 1.57 -5.50
N VAL A 65 30.85 2.34 -5.22
CA VAL A 65 29.72 1.92 -4.38
C VAL A 65 29.07 0.64 -4.92
N LYS A 66 28.80 0.63 -6.24
CA LYS A 66 28.24 -0.52 -6.93
C LYS A 66 29.14 -1.76 -6.82
N ASN A 67 30.43 -1.63 -7.13
CA ASN A 67 31.35 -2.77 -7.15
C ASN A 67 31.54 -3.36 -5.75
N GLU A 68 31.60 -2.50 -4.72
CA GLU A 68 31.69 -2.94 -3.33
C GLU A 68 30.45 -3.73 -2.90
N LEU A 69 29.26 -3.22 -3.23
CA LEU A 69 27.99 -3.92 -2.95
C LEU A 69 27.94 -5.29 -3.64
N ILE A 70 28.31 -5.36 -4.92
CA ILE A 70 28.38 -6.62 -5.68
C ILE A 70 29.35 -7.59 -5.01
N ASN A 71 30.53 -7.13 -4.60
CA ASN A 71 31.54 -7.95 -3.92
C ASN A 71 31.01 -8.48 -2.59
N ILE A 72 30.34 -7.65 -1.79
CA ILE A 72 29.73 -8.06 -0.52
C ILE A 72 28.71 -9.17 -0.77
N ILE A 73 27.76 -8.96 -1.69
CA ILE A 73 26.70 -9.93 -1.99
C ILE A 73 27.31 -11.24 -2.52
N ASN A 74 28.25 -11.16 -3.45
CA ASN A 74 28.92 -12.34 -4.00
C ASN A 74 29.66 -13.13 -2.91
N ASN A 75 30.40 -12.46 -2.02
CA ASN A 75 31.12 -13.13 -0.94
C ASN A 75 30.16 -13.77 0.08
N VAL A 76 29.08 -13.07 0.42
CA VAL A 76 28.04 -13.60 1.32
C VAL A 76 27.40 -14.84 0.71
N LEU A 77 26.93 -14.77 -0.54
CA LEU A 77 26.31 -15.90 -1.24
C LEU A 77 27.29 -17.07 -1.45
N LEU A 78 28.56 -16.81 -1.72
CA LEU A 78 29.58 -17.83 -1.91
C LEU A 78 29.87 -18.62 -0.62
N LEU A 79 29.91 -17.93 0.51
CA LEU A 79 30.23 -18.53 1.81
C LEU A 79 28.98 -19.03 2.56
N HIS A 80 27.78 -18.66 2.11
CA HIS A 80 26.53 -19.12 2.68
C HIS A 80 26.29 -20.60 2.34
N ASN A 81 26.01 -21.40 3.35
CA ASN A 81 25.79 -22.85 3.21
C ASN A 81 24.52 -23.33 3.93
N GLY A 82 23.68 -22.40 4.39
CA GLY A 82 22.36 -22.67 4.94
C GLY A 82 21.26 -22.55 3.88
N PRO A 83 20.00 -22.83 4.26
CA PRO A 83 18.85 -22.54 3.42
C PRO A 83 18.56 -21.04 3.42
N ILE A 84 18.39 -20.44 2.24
CA ILE A 84 17.95 -19.04 2.11
C ILE A 84 16.42 -19.06 1.97
N TYR A 85 15.69 -18.69 3.02
CA TYR A 85 14.23 -18.57 2.98
C TYR A 85 13.77 -17.18 2.56
N LYS A 86 14.51 -16.14 2.94
CA LYS A 86 14.25 -14.75 2.56
C LYS A 86 15.50 -14.14 1.95
N PHE A 87 15.34 -13.56 0.77
CA PHE A 87 16.34 -12.74 0.13
C PHE A 87 15.75 -11.37 -0.18
N LYS A 88 16.27 -10.33 0.49
CA LYS A 88 15.93 -8.94 0.21
C LYS A 88 17.17 -8.22 -0.32
N LEU A 89 17.02 -7.60 -1.47
CA LEU A 89 18.02 -6.72 -2.07
C LEU A 89 17.35 -5.37 -2.35
N SER A 90 17.61 -4.41 -1.46
CA SER A 90 17.07 -3.05 -1.52
C SER A 90 18.14 -2.05 -1.07
N HIS A 91 19.03 -1.70 -1.99
CA HIS A 91 20.04 -0.70 -1.73
C HIS A 91 19.77 0.53 -2.61
N ARG A 92 19.75 1.72 -2.00
CA ARG A 92 19.46 2.98 -2.72
C ARG A 92 20.36 3.23 -3.93
N ASP A 93 21.58 2.69 -3.90
CA ASP A 93 22.59 2.82 -4.95
C ASP A 93 22.64 1.62 -5.91
N LEU A 94 21.72 0.65 -5.78
CA LEU A 94 21.64 -0.50 -6.66
C LEU A 94 21.15 -0.09 -8.06
N LEU A 95 21.93 -0.51 -9.06
CA LEU A 95 21.56 -0.45 -10.47
C LEU A 95 21.22 -1.86 -10.96
N GLY A 96 20.39 -1.95 -12.00
CA GLY A 96 20.19 -3.20 -12.74
C GLY A 96 21.50 -3.71 -13.34
N VAL A 97 22.03 -4.81 -12.83
CA VAL A 97 23.33 -5.39 -13.24
C VAL A 97 23.19 -6.89 -13.50
N SER A 98 24.02 -7.44 -14.37
CA SER A 98 23.97 -8.86 -14.73
C SER A 98 24.32 -9.81 -13.57
N ASP A 99 24.95 -9.33 -12.49
CA ASP A 99 25.15 -10.11 -11.28
C ASP A 99 23.82 -10.50 -10.60
N ILE A 100 22.79 -9.64 -10.71
CA ILE A 100 21.43 -9.95 -10.21
C ILE A 100 20.88 -11.20 -10.90
N ASP A 101 21.14 -11.41 -12.19
CA ASP A 101 20.71 -12.62 -12.90
C ASP A 101 21.31 -13.89 -12.29
N ARG A 102 22.59 -13.83 -11.91
CA ARG A 102 23.28 -14.96 -11.27
C ARG A 102 22.73 -15.22 -9.87
N TRP A 103 22.44 -14.16 -9.12
CA TRP A 103 21.85 -14.28 -7.79
C TRP A 103 20.45 -14.88 -7.86
N ILE A 104 19.58 -14.39 -8.75
CA ILE A 104 18.23 -14.94 -8.95
C ILE A 104 18.31 -16.40 -9.40
N LEU A 105 19.23 -16.75 -10.31
CA LEU A 105 19.42 -18.13 -10.75
C LEU A 105 19.87 -19.06 -9.61
N HIS A 106 20.75 -18.58 -8.72
CA HIS A 106 21.17 -19.33 -7.55
C HIS A 106 19.99 -19.55 -6.59
N LEU A 107 19.25 -18.49 -6.29
CA LEU A 107 18.10 -18.51 -5.36
C LEU A 107 16.93 -19.34 -5.89
N SER A 108 16.71 -19.37 -7.21
CA SER A 108 15.60 -20.10 -7.83
C SER A 108 15.73 -21.62 -7.73
N ARG A 109 16.95 -22.10 -7.51
CA ARG A 109 17.28 -23.52 -7.31
C ARG A 109 17.23 -23.95 -5.84
N GLY A 110 17.00 -23.00 -4.93
CA GLY A 110 17.04 -23.19 -3.49
C GLY A 110 15.66 -23.26 -2.84
N SER A 111 15.64 -22.95 -1.53
CA SER A 111 14.44 -22.98 -0.69
C SER A 111 13.79 -21.60 -0.49
N THR A 112 14.08 -20.64 -1.37
CA THR A 112 13.63 -19.25 -1.24
C THR A 112 12.11 -19.16 -1.28
N LYS A 113 11.53 -18.53 -0.24
CA LYS A 113 10.09 -18.30 -0.08
C LYS A 113 9.73 -16.83 -0.23
N GLU A 114 10.61 -15.93 0.19
CA GLU A 114 10.41 -14.49 0.07
C GLU A 114 11.53 -13.88 -0.78
N LEU A 115 11.16 -13.23 -1.88
CA LEU A 115 12.08 -12.48 -2.72
C LEU A 115 11.62 -11.02 -2.79
N VAL A 116 12.49 -10.12 -2.33
CA VAL A 116 12.31 -8.67 -2.43
C VAL A 116 13.46 -8.11 -3.25
N LEU A 117 13.14 -7.48 -4.38
CA LEU A 117 14.12 -6.87 -5.26
C LEU A 117 13.71 -5.44 -5.59
N GLU A 118 14.46 -4.47 -5.06
CA GLU A 118 14.18 -3.06 -5.24
C GLU A 118 15.33 -2.34 -5.94
N ILE A 119 15.10 -1.95 -7.21
CA ILE A 119 16.12 -1.34 -8.07
C ILE A 119 15.86 0.15 -8.18
N TRP A 120 16.41 0.93 -7.26
CA TRP A 120 16.09 2.35 -7.08
C TRP A 120 16.65 3.29 -8.16
N LYS A 121 17.62 2.84 -8.96
CA LYS A 121 18.28 3.66 -9.98
C LYS A 121 18.26 3.02 -11.36
N GLY A 122 18.31 3.87 -12.39
CA GLY A 122 18.41 3.47 -13.78
C GLY A 122 17.07 3.09 -14.40
N GLN A 123 17.13 2.52 -15.59
CA GLN A 123 15.96 2.02 -16.31
C GLN A 123 15.41 0.76 -15.65
N ARG A 124 14.13 0.45 -15.92
CA ARG A 124 13.48 -0.77 -15.43
C ARG A 124 14.32 -2.01 -15.74
N TYR A 125 14.64 -2.76 -14.70
CA TYR A 125 15.48 -3.94 -14.84
C TYR A 125 14.73 -5.08 -15.51
N LYS A 126 15.26 -5.59 -16.62
CA LYS A 126 14.70 -6.77 -17.29
C LYS A 126 15.03 -8.02 -16.46
N LEU A 127 14.01 -8.57 -15.81
CA LEU A 127 14.18 -9.76 -14.98
C LEU A 127 14.52 -11.00 -15.81
N PRO A 128 15.41 -11.88 -15.30
CA PRO A 128 15.77 -13.11 -15.97
C PRO A 128 14.64 -14.14 -15.91
N SER A 129 14.59 -15.06 -16.87
CA SER A 129 13.55 -16.10 -16.94
C SER A 129 13.58 -17.07 -15.77
N CYS A 130 14.73 -17.24 -15.10
CA CYS A 130 14.87 -18.09 -13.91
C CYS A 130 14.06 -17.58 -12.70
N LEU A 131 13.63 -16.31 -12.69
CA LEU A 131 12.68 -15.82 -11.68
C LEU A 131 11.39 -16.65 -11.69
N PHE A 132 10.93 -17.09 -12.86
CA PHE A 132 9.68 -17.82 -13.04
C PHE A 132 9.83 -19.33 -12.75
N SER A 133 11.01 -19.78 -12.31
CA SER A 133 11.26 -21.17 -11.92
C SER A 133 11.24 -21.40 -10.41
N PHE A 134 10.95 -20.38 -9.59
CA PHE A 134 10.85 -20.55 -8.14
C PHE A 134 9.61 -21.41 -7.79
N GLU A 135 9.82 -22.51 -7.08
CA GLU A 135 8.74 -23.44 -6.70
C GLU A 135 8.10 -23.10 -5.35
N ASN A 136 8.88 -22.50 -4.44
CA ASN A 136 8.49 -22.30 -3.03
C ASN A 136 8.11 -20.85 -2.70
N LEU A 137 8.02 -19.97 -3.71
CA LEU A 137 7.80 -18.54 -3.50
C LEU A 137 6.41 -18.28 -2.92
N THR A 138 6.36 -17.70 -1.72
CA THR A 138 5.16 -17.26 -1.02
C THR A 138 4.98 -15.75 -1.06
N HIS A 139 6.07 -14.99 -1.21
CA HIS A 139 6.05 -13.53 -1.33
C HIS A 139 7.04 -13.06 -2.39
N LEU A 140 6.57 -12.19 -3.28
CA LEU A 140 7.37 -11.56 -4.33
C LEU A 140 7.11 -10.05 -4.31
N GLU A 141 8.16 -9.28 -4.07
CA GLU A 141 8.14 -7.82 -4.14
C GLU A 141 9.17 -7.34 -5.17
N LEU A 142 8.72 -6.55 -6.13
CA LEU A 142 9.53 -6.05 -7.23
C LEU A 142 9.31 -4.55 -7.39
N PHE A 143 10.40 -3.78 -7.32
CA PHE A 143 10.40 -2.35 -7.62
C PHE A 143 11.27 -2.05 -8.85
N ASN A 144 10.72 -1.26 -9.79
CA ASN A 144 11.38 -0.79 -11.02
C ASN A 144 11.88 -1.93 -11.93
N CYS A 145 10.98 -2.85 -12.27
CA CYS A 145 11.29 -4.05 -13.04
C CYS A 145 10.47 -4.17 -14.34
N LEU A 146 11.03 -4.87 -15.34
CA LEU A 146 10.36 -5.30 -16.57
C LEU A 146 10.21 -6.82 -16.55
N LEU A 147 8.96 -7.30 -16.54
CA LEU A 147 8.66 -8.72 -16.48
C LEU A 147 8.36 -9.26 -17.88
N LYS A 148 9.00 -10.38 -18.23
CA LYS A 148 8.74 -11.16 -19.45
C LYS A 148 8.73 -12.65 -19.12
N PRO A 149 7.64 -13.18 -18.54
CA PRO A 149 7.50 -14.60 -18.25
C PRO A 149 7.62 -15.44 -19.52
N PRO A 150 8.26 -16.62 -19.46
CA PRO A 150 8.22 -17.59 -20.56
C PRO A 150 6.79 -18.05 -20.86
N SER A 151 6.50 -18.41 -22.11
CA SER A 151 5.17 -18.91 -22.52
C SER A 151 4.72 -20.17 -21.78
N ALA A 152 5.66 -20.99 -21.29
CA ALA A 152 5.37 -22.19 -20.52
C ALA A 152 5.11 -21.93 -19.02
N PHE A 153 5.22 -20.68 -18.55
CA PHE A 153 5.04 -20.33 -17.15
C PHE A 153 3.57 -20.47 -16.74
N LYS A 154 3.33 -21.22 -15.65
CA LYS A 154 1.99 -21.57 -15.13
C LYS A 154 1.69 -20.90 -13.79
N GLY A 155 2.26 -19.73 -13.53
CA GLY A 155 2.13 -19.03 -12.25
C GLY A 155 2.99 -19.60 -11.13
N PHE A 156 3.02 -18.87 -10.01
CA PHE A 156 3.68 -19.27 -8.78
C PHE A 156 2.70 -20.02 -7.88
N ARG A 157 2.89 -21.33 -7.71
CA ARG A 157 1.90 -22.21 -7.05
C ARG A 157 1.63 -21.87 -5.58
N ASN A 158 2.64 -21.36 -4.88
CA ASN A 158 2.59 -21.09 -3.44
C ASN A 158 2.47 -19.60 -3.11
N LEU A 159 2.33 -18.73 -4.11
CA LEU A 159 2.40 -17.29 -3.92
C LEU A 159 1.15 -16.78 -3.20
N LYS A 160 1.37 -16.14 -2.06
CA LYS A 160 0.33 -15.53 -1.21
C LYS A 160 0.34 -14.02 -1.30
N SER A 161 1.49 -13.41 -1.55
CA SER A 161 1.64 -11.96 -1.61
C SER A 161 2.46 -11.55 -2.82
N LEU A 162 1.91 -10.65 -3.63
CA LEU A 162 2.56 -10.08 -4.79
C LEU A 162 2.53 -8.56 -4.69
N ASP A 163 3.69 -7.93 -4.70
CA ASP A 163 3.85 -6.48 -4.66
C ASP A 163 4.67 -6.04 -5.88
N LEU A 164 4.05 -5.27 -6.77
CA LEU A 164 4.66 -4.80 -8.00
C LEU A 164 4.59 -3.28 -8.07
N GLN A 165 5.74 -2.63 -8.00
CA GLN A 165 5.86 -1.18 -8.01
C GLN A 165 6.76 -0.70 -9.14
N HIS A 166 6.34 0.32 -9.90
CA HIS A 166 7.08 0.81 -11.06
C HIS A 166 7.39 -0.28 -12.09
N VAL A 167 6.47 -1.21 -12.29
CA VAL A 167 6.66 -2.39 -13.15
C VAL A 167 6.08 -2.17 -14.55
N THR A 168 6.76 -2.70 -15.56
CA THR A 168 6.20 -2.87 -16.92
C THR A 168 5.85 -4.33 -17.18
N LEU A 169 4.59 -4.59 -17.56
CA LEU A 169 4.09 -5.93 -17.93
C LEU A 169 2.95 -5.80 -18.94
N ALA A 170 2.87 -6.71 -19.91
CA ALA A 170 1.75 -6.74 -20.85
C ALA A 170 0.46 -7.25 -20.18
N GLN A 171 -0.70 -6.77 -20.61
CA GLN A 171 -1.99 -7.08 -19.98
C GLN A 171 -2.29 -8.58 -19.90
N GLU A 172 -2.21 -9.30 -21.02
CA GLU A 172 -2.48 -10.75 -21.08
C GLU A 172 -1.56 -11.53 -20.14
N VAL A 173 -0.31 -11.08 -20.02
CA VAL A 173 0.68 -11.71 -19.16
C VAL A 173 0.35 -11.46 -17.69
N PHE A 174 -0.10 -10.26 -17.34
CA PHE A 174 -0.56 -9.93 -16.01
C PHE A 174 -1.80 -10.76 -15.62
N GLU A 175 -2.82 -10.80 -16.48
CA GLU A 175 -4.05 -11.55 -16.23
C GLU A 175 -3.76 -13.05 -16.05
N ASN A 176 -2.88 -13.62 -16.87
CA ASN A 176 -2.42 -15.01 -16.74
C ASN A 176 -1.63 -15.24 -15.45
N LEU A 177 -0.76 -14.31 -15.04
CA LEU A 177 0.01 -14.40 -13.79
C LEU A 177 -0.93 -14.44 -12.59
N ILE A 178 -1.88 -13.50 -12.49
CA ILE A 178 -2.80 -13.41 -11.34
C ILE A 178 -3.72 -14.63 -11.28
N SER A 179 -4.34 -15.00 -12.40
CA SER A 179 -5.25 -16.16 -12.46
C SER A 179 -4.55 -17.49 -12.18
N SER A 180 -3.26 -17.61 -12.48
CA SER A 180 -2.46 -18.81 -12.21
C SER A 180 -1.94 -18.90 -10.77
N CYS A 181 -1.94 -17.79 -10.01
CA CYS A 181 -1.52 -17.76 -8.60
C CYS A 181 -2.72 -17.99 -7.68
N ALA A 182 -3.23 -19.22 -7.63
CA ALA A 182 -4.49 -19.55 -6.95
C ALA A 182 -4.50 -19.28 -5.43
N LEU A 183 -3.33 -19.23 -4.77
CA LEU A 183 -3.20 -18.98 -3.32
C LEU A 183 -2.96 -17.49 -2.99
N LEU A 184 -3.11 -16.59 -3.96
CA LEU A 184 -2.84 -15.17 -3.77
C LEU A 184 -3.85 -14.55 -2.80
N GLU A 185 -3.35 -14.05 -1.67
CA GLU A 185 -4.12 -13.41 -0.59
C GLU A 185 -3.95 -11.88 -0.59
N ARG A 186 -2.80 -11.37 -1.06
CA ARG A 186 -2.46 -9.94 -1.09
C ARG A 186 -1.88 -9.52 -2.44
N LEU A 187 -2.41 -8.46 -3.02
CA LEU A 187 -1.92 -7.89 -4.28
C LEU A 187 -1.77 -6.37 -4.13
N THR A 188 -0.55 -5.87 -4.35
CA THR A 188 -0.22 -4.44 -4.38
C THR A 188 0.30 -4.09 -5.77
N LEU A 189 -0.29 -3.06 -6.40
CA LEU A 189 0.09 -2.58 -7.74
C LEU A 189 0.28 -1.06 -7.70
N MET A 190 1.53 -0.60 -7.83
CA MET A 190 1.84 0.84 -7.82
C MET A 190 2.59 1.26 -9.09
N ASN A 191 2.18 2.38 -9.70
CA ASN A 191 2.86 2.99 -10.86
C ASN A 191 3.12 1.98 -12.00
N PHE A 192 2.07 1.33 -12.46
CA PHE A 192 2.15 0.26 -13.45
C PHE A 192 2.08 0.79 -14.88
N ASP A 193 2.97 0.31 -15.75
CA ASP A 193 2.99 0.64 -17.18
C ASP A 193 2.67 -0.58 -18.04
N GLY A 194 1.94 -0.37 -19.13
CA GLY A 194 1.70 -1.37 -20.18
C GLY A 194 0.22 -1.63 -20.48
N PHE A 195 -0.69 -1.31 -19.56
CA PHE A 195 -2.13 -1.43 -19.76
C PHE A 195 -2.90 -0.49 -18.82
N THR A 196 -4.13 -0.16 -19.20
CA THR A 196 -5.01 0.73 -18.42
C THR A 196 -6.27 0.04 -17.92
N HIS A 197 -6.58 -1.16 -18.43
CA HIS A 197 -7.75 -1.94 -18.01
C HIS A 197 -7.27 -3.07 -17.10
N LEU A 198 -7.69 -3.05 -15.84
CA LEU A 198 -7.31 -4.04 -14.86
C LEU A 198 -8.45 -5.03 -14.62
N LYS A 199 -8.16 -6.32 -14.82
CA LYS A 199 -9.07 -7.42 -14.53
C LYS A 199 -8.43 -8.38 -13.53
N ILE A 200 -8.99 -8.43 -12.33
CA ILE A 200 -8.47 -9.25 -11.23
C ILE A 200 -9.32 -10.51 -11.09
N ASN A 201 -8.72 -11.67 -11.32
CA ASN A 201 -9.33 -12.98 -11.09
C ASN A 201 -8.51 -13.75 -10.04
N ALA A 202 -8.93 -13.68 -8.77
CA ALA A 202 -8.16 -14.22 -7.65
C ALA A 202 -9.07 -14.69 -6.48
N PRO A 203 -9.41 -16.00 -6.40
CA PRO A 203 -10.41 -16.54 -5.45
C PRO A 203 -10.06 -16.37 -3.98
N ASN A 204 -8.77 -16.33 -3.64
CA ASN A 204 -8.30 -16.22 -2.27
C ASN A 204 -7.86 -14.80 -1.87
N LEU A 205 -8.08 -13.81 -2.75
CA LEU A 205 -7.62 -12.45 -2.53
C LEU A 205 -8.40 -11.81 -1.37
N GLN A 206 -7.67 -11.29 -0.39
CA GLN A 206 -8.22 -10.65 0.81
C GLN A 206 -7.88 -9.16 0.87
N PHE A 207 -6.72 -8.79 0.32
CA PHE A 207 -6.18 -7.43 0.30
C PHE A 207 -5.81 -7.03 -1.12
N PHE A 208 -6.29 -5.88 -1.54
CA PHE A 208 -5.94 -5.29 -2.83
C PHE A 208 -5.59 -3.81 -2.65
N ASP A 209 -4.41 -3.41 -3.09
CA ASP A 209 -3.97 -2.02 -3.12
C ASP A 209 -3.51 -1.64 -4.52
N ILE A 210 -4.05 -0.55 -5.06
CA ILE A 210 -3.76 -0.08 -6.40
C ILE A 210 -3.50 1.44 -6.42
N GLY A 211 -2.38 1.83 -7.00
CA GLY A 211 -2.00 3.21 -7.26
C GLY A 211 -1.50 3.37 -8.70
N GLY A 212 -2.13 4.20 -9.52
CA GLY A 212 -1.71 4.33 -10.92
C GLY A 212 -2.66 5.07 -11.83
N ILE A 213 -2.43 4.94 -13.13
CA ILE A 213 -3.29 5.49 -14.18
C ILE A 213 -4.04 4.32 -14.82
N PHE A 214 -5.32 4.17 -14.50
CA PHE A 214 -6.18 3.10 -15.01
C PHE A 214 -7.50 3.69 -15.53
N ASP A 215 -7.99 3.16 -16.64
CA ASP A 215 -9.27 3.55 -17.25
C ASP A 215 -10.45 2.73 -16.69
N ASP A 216 -10.17 1.53 -16.19
CA ASP A 216 -11.15 0.59 -15.65
C ASP A 216 -10.49 -0.42 -14.69
N VAL A 217 -11.23 -0.81 -13.64
CA VAL A 217 -10.83 -1.83 -12.66
C VAL A 217 -12.01 -2.74 -12.38
N SER A 218 -11.85 -4.03 -12.69
CA SER A 218 -12.88 -5.05 -12.54
C SER A 218 -12.37 -6.24 -11.74
N PHE A 219 -13.28 -6.87 -11.00
CA PHE A 219 -13.00 -8.04 -10.19
C PHE A 219 -13.89 -9.20 -10.61
N GLU A 220 -13.29 -10.37 -10.73
CA GLU A 220 -13.93 -11.65 -11.01
C GLU A 220 -13.47 -12.66 -9.96
N ASN A 221 -14.39 -13.46 -9.42
CA ASN A 221 -14.06 -14.47 -8.41
C ASN A 221 -13.22 -13.91 -7.23
N THR A 222 -13.58 -12.78 -6.64
CA THR A 222 -12.87 -12.18 -5.48
C THR A 222 -13.76 -12.12 -4.24
N SER A 223 -14.46 -13.20 -3.93
CA SER A 223 -15.46 -13.23 -2.84
C SER A 223 -14.87 -13.02 -1.44
N LEU A 224 -13.57 -13.26 -1.26
CA LEU A 224 -12.86 -13.10 0.02
C LEU A 224 -12.22 -11.72 0.19
N LEU A 225 -12.39 -10.82 -0.78
CA LEU A 225 -11.78 -9.50 -0.77
C LEU A 225 -12.46 -8.62 0.29
N THR A 226 -11.70 -8.29 1.34
CA THR A 226 -12.22 -7.55 2.51
C THR A 226 -11.63 -6.15 2.63
N LEU A 227 -10.43 -5.92 2.11
CA LEU A 227 -9.76 -4.63 2.14
C LEU A 227 -9.38 -4.22 0.71
N VAL A 228 -9.85 -3.05 0.29
CA VAL A 228 -9.44 -2.41 -0.95
C VAL A 228 -8.92 -1.01 -0.69
N SER A 229 -7.72 -0.72 -1.18
CA SER A 229 -7.16 0.62 -1.30
C SER A 229 -7.01 0.96 -2.78
N ILE A 230 -7.52 2.12 -3.19
CA ILE A 230 -7.51 2.56 -4.59
C ILE A 230 -7.16 4.04 -4.69
N GLY A 231 -6.08 4.33 -5.42
CA GLY A 231 -5.60 5.68 -5.68
C GLY A 231 -5.28 5.89 -7.15
N LEU A 232 -6.19 6.50 -7.91
CA LEU A 232 -5.90 6.88 -9.30
C LEU A 232 -5.19 8.23 -9.36
N TYR A 233 -4.13 8.31 -10.16
CA TYR A 233 -3.39 9.55 -10.39
C TYR A 233 -4.02 10.33 -11.52
N ALA A 234 -4.08 11.66 -11.37
CA ALA A 234 -4.71 12.53 -12.35
C ALA A 234 -3.97 12.47 -13.70
N ASN A 235 -4.66 12.02 -14.74
CA ASN A 235 -4.26 12.28 -16.12
C ASN A 235 -5.15 13.38 -16.69
N VAL A 236 -4.90 14.63 -16.27
CA VAL A 236 -5.73 15.84 -16.53
C VAL A 236 -6.00 16.09 -18.02
N ARG A 237 -5.31 15.41 -18.93
CA ARG A 237 -5.42 15.64 -20.38
C ARG A 237 -6.29 14.65 -21.15
N ASN A 238 -6.65 13.49 -20.60
CA ASN A 238 -7.24 12.40 -21.41
C ASN A 238 -8.46 11.68 -20.80
N VAL A 239 -9.07 12.19 -19.73
CA VAL A 239 -10.22 11.47 -19.16
C VAL A 239 -11.46 11.66 -20.03
N SER A 240 -11.72 10.68 -20.89
CA SER A 240 -12.95 10.61 -21.66
C SER A 240 -14.16 10.46 -20.73
N HIS A 241 -15.23 11.21 -20.99
CA HIS A 241 -16.48 11.24 -20.21
C HIS A 241 -17.18 9.87 -20.05
N GLY A 242 -16.69 8.79 -20.67
CA GLY A 242 -17.23 7.44 -20.57
C GLY A 242 -16.69 6.58 -19.40
N SER A 243 -15.68 7.04 -18.66
CA SER A 243 -14.96 6.22 -17.66
C SER A 243 -15.68 6.05 -16.31
N SER A 244 -16.48 7.03 -15.86
CA SER A 244 -17.13 7.01 -14.53
C SER A 244 -18.19 5.92 -14.32
N SER A 245 -18.96 5.57 -15.35
CA SER A 245 -19.92 4.44 -15.27
C SER A 245 -19.24 3.10 -14.99
N LYS A 246 -17.96 2.97 -15.37
CA LYS A 246 -17.16 1.78 -15.12
C LYS A 246 -16.73 1.71 -13.65
N PHE A 247 -16.32 2.84 -13.07
CA PHE A 247 -15.95 2.89 -11.65
C PHE A 247 -17.14 2.78 -10.70
N LEU A 248 -18.39 3.05 -11.12
CA LEU A 248 -19.56 2.67 -10.31
C LEU A 248 -19.78 1.16 -10.28
N ARG A 249 -19.39 0.42 -11.32
CA ARG A 249 -19.46 -1.05 -11.35
C ARG A 249 -18.42 -1.70 -10.44
N PHE A 250 -17.35 -0.99 -10.09
CA PHE A 250 -16.37 -1.41 -9.09
C PHE A 250 -17.05 -1.93 -7.81
N PHE A 251 -18.04 -1.20 -7.29
CA PHE A 251 -18.77 -1.55 -6.08
C PHE A 251 -19.70 -2.76 -6.23
N VAL A 252 -20.16 -3.05 -7.46
CA VAL A 252 -21.08 -4.18 -7.72
C VAL A 252 -20.38 -5.52 -7.45
N ASN A 253 -19.07 -5.59 -7.73
CA ASN A 253 -18.27 -6.80 -7.63
C ASN A 253 -17.60 -6.97 -6.25
N LEU A 254 -17.88 -6.10 -5.28
CA LEU A 254 -17.27 -6.09 -3.95
C LEU A 254 -18.30 -6.21 -2.81
N PRO A 255 -19.13 -7.27 -2.77
CA PRO A 255 -20.23 -7.35 -1.79
C PRO A 255 -19.77 -7.47 -0.33
N HIS A 256 -18.58 -8.03 -0.07
CA HIS A 256 -18.07 -8.34 1.27
C HIS A 256 -16.92 -7.45 1.73
N ILE A 257 -16.73 -6.32 1.05
CA ILE A 257 -15.70 -5.34 1.44
C ILE A 257 -16.02 -4.79 2.82
N ARG A 258 -15.02 -4.81 3.72
CA ARG A 258 -15.11 -4.31 5.09
C ARG A 258 -14.39 -2.98 5.26
N ARG A 259 -13.28 -2.80 4.54
CA ARG A 259 -12.43 -1.62 4.59
C ARG A 259 -12.17 -1.11 3.17
N LEU A 260 -12.50 0.16 2.94
CA LEU A 260 -12.27 0.84 1.67
C LEU A 260 -11.44 2.11 1.89
N GLU A 261 -10.34 2.23 1.17
CA GLU A 261 -9.49 3.42 1.18
C GLU A 261 -9.47 4.03 -0.22
N ILE A 262 -10.10 5.20 -0.35
CA ILE A 262 -10.15 6.00 -1.57
C ILE A 262 -9.06 7.07 -1.45
N GLN A 263 -8.00 6.88 -2.23
CA GLN A 263 -6.82 7.72 -2.22
C GLN A 263 -6.70 8.55 -3.51
N SER A 264 -5.72 9.46 -3.53
CA SER A 264 -5.37 10.28 -4.71
C SER A 264 -6.57 11.00 -5.32
N TYR A 265 -6.86 10.81 -6.61
CA TYR A 265 -7.95 11.46 -7.35
C TYR A 265 -9.11 10.51 -7.66
N PHE A 266 -9.18 9.31 -7.07
CA PHE A 266 -10.20 8.32 -7.44
C PHE A 266 -11.63 8.85 -7.29
N ILE A 267 -11.90 9.65 -6.24
CA ILE A 267 -13.21 10.26 -6.05
C ILE A 267 -13.59 11.22 -7.19
N LYS A 268 -12.61 11.95 -7.75
CA LYS A 268 -12.77 12.81 -8.93
C LYS A 268 -13.17 11.99 -10.16
N TYR A 269 -12.56 10.81 -10.35
CA TYR A 269 -12.92 9.89 -11.45
C TYR A 269 -14.35 9.36 -11.32
N LEU A 270 -14.80 9.06 -10.10
CA LEU A 270 -16.20 8.68 -9.84
C LEU A 270 -17.18 9.83 -10.17
N ALA A 271 -16.74 11.06 -9.94
CA ALA A 271 -17.51 12.29 -10.12
C ALA A 271 -17.63 12.78 -11.58
N LEU A 272 -16.92 12.19 -12.55
CA LEU A 272 -16.91 12.66 -13.96
C LEU A 272 -18.23 12.49 -14.73
N SER A 273 -19.20 11.75 -14.18
CA SER A 273 -20.57 11.75 -14.70
C SER A 273 -21.54 11.97 -13.55
N LYS A 274 -22.81 12.22 -13.92
CA LYS A 274 -23.89 12.38 -12.95
C LYS A 274 -23.97 11.17 -12.02
N VAL A 275 -23.48 11.35 -10.80
CA VAL A 275 -23.49 10.31 -9.77
C VAL A 275 -24.94 10.06 -9.34
N PRO A 276 -25.40 8.79 -9.26
CA PRO A 276 -26.71 8.48 -8.70
C PRO A 276 -26.78 8.86 -7.22
N SER A 277 -28.00 8.90 -6.65
CA SER A 277 -28.18 9.20 -5.23
C SER A 277 -27.64 8.11 -4.29
N ARG A 278 -27.51 6.87 -4.78
CA ARG A 278 -26.95 5.71 -4.10
C ARG A 278 -26.20 4.83 -5.10
N LEU A 279 -25.26 4.03 -4.60
CA LEU A 279 -24.56 3.02 -5.38
C LEU A 279 -25.56 1.98 -5.93
N PRO A 280 -25.27 1.37 -7.09
CA PRO A 280 -26.13 0.32 -7.68
C PRO A 280 -26.37 -0.86 -6.74
N LYS A 281 -25.39 -1.17 -5.90
CA LYS A 281 -25.47 -2.21 -4.87
C LYS A 281 -24.92 -1.64 -3.54
N PRO A 282 -25.69 -1.68 -2.44
CA PRO A 282 -25.21 -1.26 -1.13
C PRO A 282 -24.04 -2.12 -0.63
N CYS A 283 -23.07 -1.49 0.02
CA CYS A 283 -21.94 -2.17 0.67
C CYS A 283 -22.32 -2.46 2.12
N MET A 284 -22.97 -3.61 2.36
CA MET A 284 -23.55 -3.95 3.67
C MET A 284 -22.48 -4.29 4.72
N ASP A 285 -21.34 -4.83 4.31
CA ASP A 285 -20.28 -5.29 5.21
C ASP A 285 -19.23 -4.19 5.51
N LEU A 286 -19.31 -3.04 4.83
CA LEU A 286 -18.34 -1.96 4.95
C LEU A 286 -18.49 -1.26 6.30
N ASN A 287 -17.45 -1.34 7.13
CA ASN A 287 -17.41 -0.73 8.45
C ASN A 287 -16.39 0.41 8.58
N TYR A 288 -15.40 0.47 7.68
CA TYR A 288 -14.40 1.53 7.62
C TYR A 288 -14.31 2.10 6.21
N ILE A 289 -14.33 3.42 6.10
CA ILE A 289 -14.01 4.12 4.86
C ILE A 289 -13.02 5.26 5.11
N SER A 290 -11.98 5.35 4.30
CA SER A 290 -11.09 6.52 4.22
C SER A 290 -11.26 7.16 2.84
N ILE A 291 -11.50 8.47 2.77
CA ILE A 291 -11.71 9.20 1.51
C ILE A 291 -10.81 10.41 1.49
N ARG A 292 -9.94 10.48 0.49
CA ARG A 292 -9.19 11.67 0.14
C ARG A 292 -10.00 12.54 -0.82
N ILE A 293 -10.37 13.77 -0.42
CA ILE A 293 -11.41 14.59 -1.07
C ILE A 293 -11.03 16.07 -1.15
N ASN A 294 -11.45 16.75 -2.22
CA ASN A 294 -11.49 18.21 -2.28
C ASN A 294 -12.88 18.69 -1.80
N PHE A 295 -12.94 19.31 -0.63
CA PHE A 295 -14.20 19.78 -0.05
C PHE A 295 -14.86 20.92 -0.85
N ASN A 296 -14.14 21.62 -1.72
CA ASN A 296 -14.72 22.65 -2.60
C ASN A 296 -15.30 22.11 -3.91
N ASP A 297 -15.00 20.86 -4.28
CA ASP A 297 -15.51 20.25 -5.51
C ASP A 297 -16.89 19.61 -5.26
N PHE A 298 -17.94 20.23 -5.79
CA PHE A 298 -19.32 19.76 -5.61
C PHE A 298 -19.52 18.32 -6.08
N GLU A 299 -18.93 17.93 -7.22
CA GLU A 299 -19.12 16.62 -7.80
C GLU A 299 -18.38 15.54 -7.00
N GLU A 300 -17.19 15.85 -6.47
CA GLU A 300 -16.50 14.94 -5.54
C GLU A 300 -17.28 14.75 -4.23
N ASN A 301 -17.82 15.82 -3.65
CA ASN A 301 -18.66 15.75 -2.45
C ASN A 301 -19.94 14.91 -2.71
N SER A 302 -20.56 15.10 -3.88
CA SER A 302 -21.69 14.29 -4.35
C SER A 302 -21.33 12.80 -4.48
N ALA A 303 -20.18 12.49 -5.07
CA ALA A 303 -19.66 11.13 -5.19
C ALA A 303 -19.39 10.48 -3.83
N ALA A 304 -18.73 11.19 -2.92
CA ALA A 304 -18.46 10.69 -1.57
C ALA A 304 -19.77 10.41 -0.83
N LEU A 305 -20.74 11.30 -0.95
CA LEU A 305 -22.02 11.16 -0.29
C LEU A 305 -22.88 10.03 -0.85
N CYS A 306 -22.80 9.77 -2.15
CA CYS A 306 -23.41 8.59 -2.78
C CYS A 306 -22.89 7.28 -2.17
N ILE A 307 -21.56 7.18 -1.96
CA ILE A 307 -20.94 6.02 -1.33
C ILE A 307 -21.40 5.90 0.13
N LEU A 308 -21.27 6.98 0.90
CA LEU A 308 -21.62 7.01 2.33
C LEU A 308 -23.10 6.64 2.56
N LYS A 309 -24.03 7.12 1.73
CA LYS A 309 -25.45 6.73 1.77
C LYS A 309 -25.73 5.26 1.50
N SER A 310 -24.76 4.56 0.91
CA SER A 310 -24.89 3.17 0.48
C SER A 310 -24.21 2.18 1.43
N CYS A 311 -23.70 2.66 2.56
CA CYS A 311 -22.96 1.88 3.57
C CYS A 311 -23.65 1.98 4.94
N PRO A 312 -24.75 1.23 5.18
CA PRO A 312 -25.59 1.41 6.38
C PRO A 312 -24.93 0.96 7.69
N ASN A 313 -23.92 0.08 7.64
CA ASN A 313 -23.23 -0.47 8.81
C ASN A 313 -21.86 0.20 9.07
N LEU A 314 -21.64 1.38 8.48
CA LEU A 314 -20.38 2.11 8.59
C LEU A 314 -20.15 2.57 10.04
N GLN A 315 -18.99 2.22 10.59
CA GLN A 315 -18.60 2.51 11.98
C GLN A 315 -17.52 3.58 12.08
N GLU A 316 -16.67 3.68 11.06
CA GLU A 316 -15.54 4.59 11.03
C GLU A 316 -15.45 5.32 9.68
N ILE A 317 -15.33 6.64 9.74
CA ILE A 317 -15.05 7.50 8.58
C ILE A 317 -13.73 8.24 8.82
N GLU A 318 -12.82 8.14 7.87
CA GLU A 318 -11.67 9.02 7.76
C GLU A 318 -11.82 9.88 6.49
N MET A 319 -11.72 11.21 6.63
CA MET A 319 -11.70 12.13 5.50
C MET A 319 -10.37 12.89 5.50
N LEU A 320 -9.63 12.75 4.40
CA LEU A 320 -8.35 13.40 4.18
C LEU A 320 -8.57 14.56 3.20
N ALA A 321 -8.49 15.79 3.69
CA ALA A 321 -8.59 16.97 2.83
C ALA A 321 -7.42 16.99 1.84
N ARG A 322 -7.72 17.33 0.59
CA ARG A 322 -6.72 17.65 -0.43
C ARG A 322 -6.60 19.15 -0.58
N PRO A 323 -5.47 19.74 -0.17
CA PRO A 323 -5.18 21.13 -0.44
C PRO A 323 -4.56 21.23 -1.84
N GLU A 324 -5.35 21.39 -2.92
CA GLU A 324 -4.89 21.89 -4.25
C GLU A 324 -6.01 21.86 -5.32
N GLU A 325 -5.79 22.62 -6.40
CA GLU A 325 -6.73 23.15 -7.40
C GLU A 325 -7.56 24.37 -6.92
N GLN A 326 -6.89 25.47 -6.59
CA GLN A 326 -7.51 26.80 -6.71
C GLN A 326 -7.71 27.10 -8.21
N ALA A 327 -8.80 26.59 -8.78
CA ALA A 327 -9.43 27.32 -9.87
C ALA A 327 -10.13 28.53 -9.24
N ASP A 328 -10.16 29.65 -9.96
CA ASP A 328 -10.90 30.89 -9.64
C ASP A 328 -12.43 30.69 -9.63
N GLU A 329 -12.92 29.52 -9.21
CA GLU A 329 -14.34 29.22 -9.11
C GLU A 329 -14.81 29.56 -7.70
N GLU A 330 -15.83 30.42 -7.63
CA GLU A 330 -16.47 30.78 -6.38
C GLU A 330 -16.91 29.51 -5.64
N PRO A 331 -16.66 29.41 -4.32
CA PRO A 331 -17.10 28.27 -3.53
C PRO A 331 -18.62 28.14 -3.64
N GLN A 332 -19.09 27.08 -4.31
CA GLN A 332 -20.50 26.75 -4.37
C GLN A 332 -20.99 26.44 -2.95
N THR A 333 -21.70 27.40 -2.35
CA THR A 333 -22.14 27.32 -0.96
C THR A 333 -23.24 26.27 -0.76
N GLY A 334 -23.19 25.52 0.33
CA GLY A 334 -24.38 24.86 0.90
C GLY A 334 -24.66 23.40 0.56
N PHE A 335 -23.74 22.63 -0.07
CA PHE A 335 -23.99 21.21 -0.39
C PHE A 335 -24.43 20.37 0.82
N TRP A 336 -23.68 20.46 1.93
CA TRP A 336 -23.94 19.69 3.15
C TRP A 336 -25.05 20.30 4.03
N GLY A 337 -25.65 21.43 3.61
CA GLY A 337 -26.51 22.27 4.44
C GLY A 337 -28.01 21.95 4.41
N ASP A 338 -28.45 20.88 3.75
CA ASP A 338 -29.87 20.59 3.57
C ASP A 338 -30.45 19.65 4.65
N ASP A 339 -31.53 20.06 5.32
CA ASP A 339 -32.14 19.43 6.50
C ASP A 339 -32.92 18.11 6.19
N GLN A 340 -32.89 17.64 4.93
CA GLN A 340 -33.63 16.45 4.48
C GLN A 340 -33.05 15.10 4.96
N TRP A 341 -31.95 15.13 5.71
CA TRP A 341 -31.09 13.99 5.97
C TRP A 341 -30.99 13.91 7.49
N LYS A 342 -31.86 13.10 8.10
CA LYS A 342 -31.82 12.87 9.55
C LYS A 342 -31.38 11.44 9.83
N CYS A 343 -30.42 11.30 10.73
CA CYS A 343 -29.91 10.02 11.23
C CYS A 343 -29.37 9.08 10.13
N LEU A 344 -28.68 9.64 9.12
CA LEU A 344 -28.12 8.85 8.03
C LEU A 344 -27.11 7.79 8.52
N PHE A 345 -26.37 8.10 9.58
CA PHE A 345 -25.26 7.29 10.07
C PHE A 345 -25.59 6.59 11.39
N GLY A 346 -26.50 5.62 11.33
CA GLY A 346 -27.03 4.93 12.51
C GLY A 346 -26.02 4.05 13.28
N GLN A 347 -24.84 3.75 12.70
CA GLN A 347 -23.80 2.91 13.30
C GLN A 347 -22.44 3.61 13.42
N LEU A 348 -22.33 4.88 13.00
CA LEU A 348 -21.05 5.59 12.94
C LEU A 348 -20.60 6.02 14.33
N ARG A 349 -19.44 5.52 14.76
CA ARG A 349 -18.87 5.73 16.09
C ARG A 349 -17.67 6.66 16.05
N LEU A 350 -16.81 6.53 15.04
CA LEU A 350 -15.58 7.29 14.92
C LEU A 350 -15.53 8.09 13.62
N VAL A 351 -15.18 9.37 13.73
CA VAL A 351 -14.86 10.21 12.57
C VAL A 351 -13.47 10.81 12.75
N LYS A 352 -12.66 10.79 11.71
CA LYS A 352 -11.36 11.43 11.66
C LYS A 352 -11.28 12.33 10.43
N MET A 353 -11.08 13.62 10.64
CA MET A 353 -10.87 14.62 9.60
C MET A 353 -9.41 15.06 9.65
N VAL A 354 -8.66 14.97 8.54
CA VAL A 354 -7.23 15.31 8.50
C VAL A 354 -6.95 16.34 7.41
N GLY A 355 -6.09 17.31 7.71
CA GLY A 355 -5.69 18.36 6.76
C GLY A 355 -6.71 19.49 6.64
N ILE A 356 -7.51 19.72 7.67
CA ILE A 356 -8.59 20.71 7.66
C ILE A 356 -7.99 22.13 7.75
N SER A 357 -8.37 22.97 6.80
CA SER A 357 -7.89 24.36 6.67
C SER A 357 -8.86 25.39 7.26
N GLY A 358 -10.09 24.97 7.56
CA GLY A 358 -11.16 25.80 8.13
C GLY A 358 -12.03 26.52 7.11
N ILE A 359 -12.00 26.07 5.85
CA ILE A 359 -12.91 26.58 4.83
C ILE A 359 -14.36 26.19 5.12
N ARG A 360 -15.29 26.96 4.56
CA ARG A 360 -16.73 26.79 4.83
C ARG A 360 -17.24 25.39 4.51
N SER A 361 -16.83 24.81 3.38
CA SER A 361 -17.26 23.49 2.92
C SER A 361 -16.82 22.36 3.85
N GLU A 362 -15.61 22.45 4.43
CA GLU A 362 -15.12 21.52 5.45
C GLU A 362 -15.97 21.61 6.73
N LEU A 363 -16.24 22.84 7.19
CA LEU A 363 -17.06 23.08 8.38
C LEU A 363 -18.51 22.58 8.18
N ASP A 364 -19.08 22.79 6.99
CA ASP A 364 -20.42 22.30 6.66
C ASP A 364 -20.46 20.76 6.62
N CYS A 365 -19.41 20.09 6.09
CA CYS A 365 -19.29 18.64 6.16
C CYS A 365 -19.20 18.12 7.61
N ILE A 366 -18.37 18.76 8.44
CA ILE A 366 -18.25 18.42 9.86
C ILE A 366 -19.60 18.56 10.56
N LYS A 367 -20.29 19.70 10.36
CA LYS A 367 -21.62 19.93 10.92
C LYS A 367 -22.63 18.89 10.46
N PHE A 368 -22.59 18.51 9.19
CA PHE A 368 -23.45 17.47 8.62
C PHE A 368 -23.22 16.13 9.32
N LEU A 369 -21.96 15.68 9.45
CA LEU A 369 -21.60 14.43 10.12
C LEU A 369 -22.05 14.44 11.59
N LEU A 370 -21.79 15.52 12.34
CA LEU A 370 -22.23 15.67 13.73
C LEU A 370 -23.75 15.61 13.87
N SER A 371 -24.48 16.22 12.95
CA SER A 371 -25.96 16.30 12.97
C SER A 371 -26.64 15.01 12.51
N ASN A 372 -25.92 14.10 11.84
CA ASN A 372 -26.47 12.88 11.25
C ASN A 372 -26.03 11.57 11.91
N SER A 373 -25.24 11.66 12.97
CA SER A 373 -24.60 10.50 13.61
C SER A 373 -25.05 10.36 15.07
N PRO A 374 -26.21 9.73 15.33
CA PRO A 374 -26.82 9.67 16.67
C PRO A 374 -26.04 8.83 17.69
N VAL A 375 -25.17 7.92 17.23
CA VAL A 375 -24.35 7.03 18.08
C VAL A 375 -22.85 7.36 18.02
N LEU A 376 -22.51 8.55 17.52
CA LEU A 376 -21.12 8.99 17.42
C LEU A 376 -20.47 9.08 18.81
N GLU A 377 -19.30 8.48 18.95
CA GLU A 377 -18.52 8.48 20.19
C GLU A 377 -17.41 9.53 20.12
N GLN A 378 -16.71 9.61 18.99
CA GLN A 378 -15.56 10.49 18.84
C GLN A 378 -15.46 11.06 17.44
N MET A 379 -15.21 12.36 17.34
CA MET A 379 -14.78 13.05 16.14
C MET A 379 -13.43 13.70 16.38
N THR A 380 -12.41 13.30 15.61
CA THR A 380 -11.07 13.87 15.67
C THR A 380 -10.85 14.78 14.48
N VAL A 381 -10.46 16.03 14.72
CA VAL A 381 -10.12 16.99 13.66
C VAL A 381 -8.65 17.36 13.77
N LYS A 382 -7.87 17.00 12.76
CA LYS A 382 -6.46 17.38 12.62
C LYS A 382 -6.34 18.49 11.55
N PRO A 383 -5.92 19.70 11.94
CA PRO A 383 -5.75 20.80 11.00
C PRO A 383 -4.58 20.60 10.03
N ALA A 384 -4.56 21.33 8.92
CA ALA A 384 -3.44 21.38 7.98
C ALA A 384 -2.26 22.23 8.49
N SER A 385 -2.55 23.29 9.25
CA SER A 385 -1.56 24.22 9.79
C SER A 385 -2.04 24.82 11.12
N ILE A 386 -1.14 25.53 11.81
CA ILE A 386 -1.45 26.25 13.06
C ILE A 386 -2.34 27.48 12.77
N GLU A 387 -2.23 28.05 11.57
CA GLU A 387 -2.96 29.25 11.17
C GLU A 387 -4.45 28.93 10.95
N GLY A 388 -5.35 29.69 11.59
CA GLY A 388 -6.80 29.46 11.50
C GLY A 388 -7.35 28.39 12.46
N ALA A 389 -6.48 27.67 13.18
CA ALA A 389 -6.84 26.64 14.15
C ALA A 389 -7.88 27.11 15.19
N TRP A 390 -7.68 28.31 15.74
CA TRP A 390 -8.52 28.84 16.81
C TRP A 390 -9.94 29.18 16.34
N GLU A 391 -10.10 29.74 15.13
CA GLU A 391 -11.43 30.05 14.60
C GLU A 391 -12.21 28.77 14.27
N LEU A 392 -11.52 27.74 13.76
CA LEU A 392 -12.12 26.43 13.58
C LEU A 392 -12.62 25.84 14.91
N VAL A 393 -11.81 25.89 15.97
CA VAL A 393 -12.21 25.41 17.30
C VAL A 393 -13.46 26.14 17.81
N LYS A 394 -13.53 27.46 17.66
CA LYS A 394 -14.74 28.22 18.06
C LYS A 394 -15.99 27.77 17.33
N GLU A 395 -15.90 27.53 16.03
CA GLU A 395 -17.04 27.05 15.24
C GLU A 395 -17.45 25.63 15.62
N LEU A 396 -16.48 24.72 15.83
CA LEU A 396 -16.75 23.35 16.27
C LEU A 396 -17.50 23.28 17.62
N LEU A 397 -17.20 24.19 18.54
CA LEU A 397 -17.89 24.29 19.83
C LEU A 397 -19.36 24.70 19.70
N ARG A 398 -19.76 25.34 18.58
CA ARG A 398 -21.13 25.83 18.35
C ARG A 398 -22.02 24.81 17.64
N PHE A 399 -21.44 23.76 17.07
CA PHE A 399 -22.20 22.79 16.28
C PHE A 399 -23.06 21.89 17.16
N ARG A 400 -24.34 21.78 16.79
CA ARG A 400 -25.25 20.80 17.39
C ARG A 400 -24.80 19.39 17.00
N ARG A 401 -24.95 18.46 17.94
CA ARG A 401 -24.59 17.05 17.78
C ARG A 401 -25.86 16.23 17.92
N ALA A 402 -26.03 15.22 17.08
CA ALA A 402 -27.10 14.24 17.23
C ALA A 402 -26.81 13.28 18.40
N SER A 403 -25.54 12.88 18.55
CA SER A 403 -25.07 12.14 19.71
C SER A 403 -24.74 13.06 20.87
N ILE A 404 -25.32 12.78 22.03
CA ILE A 404 -25.00 13.45 23.30
C ILE A 404 -23.68 12.98 23.92
N GLN A 405 -23.15 11.83 23.47
CA GLN A 405 -21.91 11.23 23.96
C GLN A 405 -20.70 11.59 23.09
N ALA A 406 -20.93 12.19 21.92
CA ALA A 406 -19.86 12.50 20.99
C ALA A 406 -18.85 13.49 21.57
N GLU A 407 -17.61 13.05 21.72
CA GLU A 407 -16.46 13.89 22.00
C GLU A 407 -15.89 14.47 20.69
N VAL A 408 -15.55 15.75 20.69
CA VAL A 408 -14.87 16.39 19.55
C VAL A 408 -13.45 16.74 19.99
N ILE A 409 -12.48 16.00 19.49
CA ILE A 409 -11.06 16.14 19.81
C ILE A 409 -10.38 16.91 18.69
N TYR A 410 -9.74 18.01 19.05
CA TYR A 410 -8.91 18.78 18.14
C TYR A 410 -7.43 18.44 18.39
N LEU A 411 -6.73 18.01 17.34
CA LEU A 411 -5.31 17.65 17.44
C LEU A 411 -4.42 18.82 17.04
N GLU A 412 -3.21 18.85 17.60
CA GLU A 412 -2.16 19.75 17.09
C GLU A 412 -1.70 19.30 15.68
N PRO A 413 -1.36 20.24 14.78
CA PRO A 413 -0.96 19.96 13.39
C PRO A 413 0.23 18.99 13.24
#